data_AF-A0AAV6YLF3-F1
#
_entry.id   AF-A0AAV6YLF3-F1
#
_cell.length_a   1.000
_cell.length_b   1.000
_cell.length_c   1.000
_cell.angle_alpha   90.00
_cell.angle_beta   90.00
_cell.angle_gamma   90.00
#
_symmetry.space_group_name_H-M   'P 1'
#
loop_
_entity.id
_entity.type
_entity.pdbx_description
1 polymer ?
#
loop_
_entity_poly.entity_id
_entity_poly.type
_entity_poly.pdbx_seq_one_letter_code
_entity_poly.pdbx_strand_id
1 'polypeptide(L)'
;TAACAVYEQKELKEFLSGLWSSIRREVFQTASDKVESEGLAALHALSASLSRSVLGPDSEDLLDIFLTNILKDCKHHLCEPDMKLVWPSAKLLQAAAAASSRACRKVTANVLPLLLEQYNQHAQVTYSSYKGSGG
;
A
#
# COMPACT_ATOMS: atom_id res chain seq x y z
N THR A 1 -0.28 -11.09 16.21
CA THR A 1 -1.20 -9.95 15.99
C THR A 1 -1.83 -9.34 17.26
N ALA A 2 -1.41 -9.69 18.49
CA ALA A 2 -2.04 -9.20 19.72
C ALA A 2 -1.61 -7.79 20.20
N ALA A 3 -0.42 -7.30 19.82
CA ALA A 3 0.15 -6.11 20.46
C ALA A 3 -0.40 -4.77 19.93
N CYS A 4 -0.77 -4.67 18.65
CA CYS A 4 -1.33 -3.42 18.09
C CYS A 4 -2.73 -3.05 18.63
N ALA A 5 -3.43 -3.98 19.28
CA ALA A 5 -4.67 -3.70 19.98
C ALA A 5 -4.45 -3.11 21.38
N VAL A 6 -3.24 -3.22 21.93
CA VAL A 6 -2.90 -2.90 23.32
C VAL A 6 -2.04 -1.63 23.42
N TYR A 7 -1.26 -1.28 22.40
CA TYR A 7 -0.42 -0.08 22.43
C TYR A 7 -1.24 1.21 22.34
N GLU A 8 -0.90 2.15 23.23
CA GLU A 8 -1.44 3.49 23.19
C GLU A 8 -0.88 4.21 21.96
N GLN A 9 -1.78 4.83 21.19
CA GLN A 9 -1.49 5.40 19.87
C GLN A 9 -0.33 6.41 19.85
N LYS A 10 -0.09 7.07 20.99
CA LYS A 10 1.00 8.03 21.16
C LYS A 10 2.38 7.38 21.06
N GLU A 11 2.52 6.16 21.59
CA GLU A 11 3.73 5.36 21.48
C GLU A 11 3.89 4.84 20.06
N LEU A 12 2.79 4.41 19.42
CA LEU A 12 2.84 3.87 18.06
C LEU A 12 3.32 4.90 17.05
N LYS A 13 2.94 6.18 17.20
CA LYS A 13 3.31 7.29 16.28
C LYS A 13 4.80 7.34 15.99
N GLU A 14 5.63 7.20 17.02
CA GLU A 14 7.10 7.32 16.91
C GLU A 14 7.71 6.16 16.10
N PHE A 15 7.08 4.98 16.13
CA PHE A 15 7.60 3.78 15.48
C PHE A 15 6.97 3.51 14.11
N LEU A 16 5.87 4.19 13.72
CA LEU A 16 5.13 3.90 12.49
C LEU A 16 6.01 3.92 11.23
N SER A 17 6.94 4.88 11.12
CA SER A 17 7.83 5.00 9.97
C SER A 17 8.83 3.84 9.88
N GLY A 18 9.41 3.44 11.02
CA GLY A 18 10.34 2.32 11.12
C GLY A 18 9.67 0.98 10.89
N LEU A 19 8.45 0.80 11.44
CA LEU A 19 7.62 -0.39 11.23
C LEU A 19 7.24 -0.54 9.76
N TRP A 20 6.76 0.54 9.12
CA TRP A 20 6.46 0.54 7.69
C TRP A 20 7.69 0.18 6.85
N SER A 21 8.82 0.84 7.11
CA SER A 21 10.06 0.61 6.37
C SER A 21 10.52 -0.85 6.47
N SER A 22 10.37 -1.45 7.65
CA SER A 22 10.73 -2.85 7.89
C SER A 22 9.77 -3.80 7.17
N ILE A 23 8.46 -3.63 7.35
CA ILE A 23 7.45 -4.47 6.69
C ILE A 23 7.59 -4.42 5.17
N ARG A 24 7.70 -3.21 4.59
CA ARG A 24 7.88 -3.02 3.15
C ARG A 24 9.11 -3.76 2.65
N ARG A 25 10.25 -3.61 3.35
CA ARG A 25 11.50 -4.28 2.98
C ARG A 25 11.34 -5.80 2.98
N GLU A 26 10.77 -6.37 4.04
CA GLU A 26 10.56 -7.82 4.13
C GLU A 26 9.64 -8.32 3.01
N VAL A 27 8.50 -7.65 2.75
CA VAL A 27 7.57 -8.03 1.68
C VAL A 27 8.22 -7.92 0.28
N PHE A 28 9.16 -7.00 0.08
CA PHE A 28 9.85 -6.85 -1.21
C PHE A 28 10.99 -7.85 -1.41
N GLN A 29 11.65 -8.28 -0.34
CA GLN A 29 12.90 -9.05 -0.42
C GLN A 29 12.74 -10.51 -0.04
N THR A 30 11.64 -10.89 0.61
CA THR A 30 11.43 -12.26 1.07
C THR A 30 11.20 -13.23 -0.09
N ALA A 31 11.84 -14.39 -0.01
CA ALA A 31 11.51 -15.57 -0.82
C ALA A 31 10.53 -16.53 -0.09
N SER A 32 10.15 -16.20 1.15
CA SER A 32 9.26 -17.00 1.97
C SER A 32 7.85 -16.42 1.97
N ASP A 33 6.90 -17.18 1.42
CA ASP A 33 5.47 -16.84 1.41
C ASP A 33 4.92 -16.60 2.82
N LYS A 34 5.45 -17.33 3.82
CA LYS A 34 5.04 -17.15 5.22
C LYS A 34 5.44 -15.77 5.74
N VAL A 35 6.66 -15.32 5.46
CA VAL A 35 7.14 -13.99 5.88
C VAL A 35 6.37 -12.90 5.15
N GLU A 36 6.09 -13.09 3.85
CA GLU A 36 5.25 -12.17 3.09
C GLU A 36 3.86 -12.04 3.74
N SER A 37 3.22 -13.17 4.02
CA SER A 37 1.88 -13.22 4.62
C SER A 37 1.82 -12.55 6.00
N GLU A 38 2.78 -12.83 6.88
CA GLU A 38 2.85 -12.20 8.21
C GLU A 38 3.15 -10.69 8.11
N GLY A 39 3.98 -10.27 7.14
CA GLY A 39 4.23 -8.86 6.87
C GLY A 39 2.96 -8.11 6.43
N LEU A 40 2.18 -8.71 5.52
CA LEU A 40 0.89 -8.18 5.08
C LEU A 40 -0.14 -8.16 6.22
N ALA A 41 -0.18 -9.21 7.05
CA ALA A 41 -1.04 -9.27 8.23
C ALA A 41 -0.67 -8.20 9.27
N ALA A 42 0.62 -7.95 9.48
CA ALA A 42 1.11 -6.88 10.35
C ALA A 42 0.69 -5.50 9.82
N LEU A 43 0.82 -5.25 8.51
CA LEU A 43 0.38 -4.01 7.88
C LEU A 43 -1.13 -3.80 8.07
N HIS A 44 -1.93 -4.83 7.80
CA HIS A 44 -3.38 -4.82 7.99
C HIS A 44 -3.73 -4.49 9.45
N ALA A 45 -3.12 -5.17 10.41
CA ALA A 45 -3.35 -4.95 11.84
C ALA A 45 -2.97 -3.54 12.29
N LEU A 46 -1.87 -2.98 11.78
CA LEU A 46 -1.46 -1.60 12.04
C LEU A 46 -2.48 -0.61 11.49
N SER A 47 -2.84 -0.70 10.21
CA SER A 47 -3.84 0.16 9.58
C SER A 47 -5.21 0.06 10.28
N ALA A 48 -5.60 -1.15 10.71
CA ALA A 48 -6.86 -1.37 11.41
C ALA A 48 -6.83 -0.68 12.78
N SER A 49 -5.70 -0.75 13.49
CA SER A 49 -5.53 -0.13 14.80
C SER A 49 -5.55 1.38 14.72
N LEU A 50 -4.87 1.97 13.73
CA LEU A 50 -4.94 3.41 13.46
C LEU A 50 -6.36 3.87 13.08
N SER A 51 -7.14 3.04 12.39
CA SER A 51 -8.51 3.39 11.99
C SER A 51 -9.52 3.45 13.14
N ARG A 52 -9.22 2.79 14.27
CA ARG A 52 -10.07 2.79 15.49
C ARG A 52 -9.78 3.97 16.42
N SER A 53 -8.74 4.76 16.14
CA SER A 53 -8.43 5.99 16.87
C SER A 53 -9.63 6.93 16.85
N VAL A 54 -10.04 7.40 18.03
CA VAL A 54 -10.98 8.52 18.15
C VAL A 54 -10.23 9.81 17.81
N LEU A 55 -10.63 10.45 16.71
CA LEU A 55 -10.06 11.74 16.33
C LEU A 55 -10.71 12.84 17.18
N GLY A 56 -9.90 13.50 18.02
CA GLY A 56 -10.27 14.77 18.62
C GLY A 56 -10.11 15.92 17.62
N PRO A 57 -10.71 17.09 17.88
CA PRO A 57 -10.64 18.24 16.96
C PRO A 57 -9.21 18.71 16.64
N ASP A 58 -8.27 18.50 17.57
CA ASP A 58 -6.85 18.91 17.43
C ASP A 58 -5.89 17.72 17.26
N SER A 59 -6.39 16.49 17.13
CA SER A 59 -5.53 15.31 17.01
C SER A 59 -5.11 15.05 15.56
N GLU A 60 -3.82 14.81 15.34
CA GLU A 60 -3.32 14.34 14.04
C GLU A 60 -3.97 13.02 13.63
N ASP A 61 -4.38 12.96 12.38
CA ASP A 61 -4.93 11.75 11.78
C ASP A 61 -3.83 10.80 11.34
N LEU A 62 -3.35 9.99 12.29
CA LEU A 62 -2.26 9.05 12.06
C LEU A 62 -2.56 8.02 10.96
N LEU A 63 -3.83 7.63 10.79
CA LEU A 63 -4.21 6.75 9.69
C LEU A 63 -3.94 7.43 8.35
N ASP A 64 -4.35 8.69 8.20
CA ASP A 64 -4.18 9.43 6.96
C ASP A 64 -2.70 9.61 6.61
N ILE A 65 -1.89 10.04 7.60
CA ILE A 65 -0.44 10.21 7.44
C ILE A 65 0.22 8.88 7.04
N PHE A 66 -0.11 7.80 7.73
CA PHE A 66 0.43 6.47 7.46
C PHE A 66 0.09 5.97 6.05
N LEU A 67 -1.18 6.07 5.65
CA LEU A 67 -1.62 5.68 4.31
C LEU A 67 -1.02 6.56 3.21
N THR A 68 -0.82 7.85 3.45
CA THR A 68 -0.13 8.74 2.50
C THR A 68 1.29 8.27 2.23
N ASN A 69 2.03 7.87 3.28
CA ASN A 69 3.39 7.36 3.13
C ASN A 69 3.43 6.06 2.32
N ILE A 70 2.53 5.11 2.61
CA ILE A 70 2.40 3.86 1.85
C ILE A 70 2.09 4.14 0.38
N LEU A 71 1.11 5.02 0.11
CA LEU A 71 0.70 5.39 -1.24
C LEU A 71 1.85 6.04 -2.01
N LYS A 72 2.60 6.95 -1.39
CA LYS A 72 3.75 7.62 -2.00
C LYS A 72 4.81 6.60 -2.42
N ASP A 73 5.16 5.69 -1.52
CA ASP A 73 6.18 4.67 -1.78
C ASP A 73 5.75 3.66 -2.82
N CYS A 74 4.48 3.24 -2.82
CA CYS A 74 3.97 2.26 -3.76
C CYS A 74 3.68 2.87 -5.15
N LYS A 75 3.32 4.15 -5.23
CA LYS A 75 2.97 4.83 -6.49
C LYS A 75 4.11 4.77 -7.51
N HIS A 76 5.36 4.95 -7.07
CA HIS A 76 6.52 4.88 -7.96
C HIS A 76 6.64 3.49 -8.60
N HIS A 77 6.55 2.42 -7.79
CA HIS A 77 6.61 1.05 -8.29
C HIS A 77 5.42 0.65 -9.16
N LEU A 78 4.23 1.22 -8.88
CA LEU A 78 3.07 0.97 -9.72
C LEU A 78 3.34 1.49 -11.13
N CYS A 79 3.81 2.74 -11.27
CA CYS A 79 4.05 3.40 -12.55
C CYS A 79 5.31 2.95 -13.31
N GLU A 80 6.14 2.07 -12.74
CA GLU A 80 7.40 1.64 -13.36
C GLU A 80 7.17 0.65 -14.52
N PRO A 81 7.87 0.84 -15.66
CA PRO A 81 7.64 0.04 -16.86
C PRO A 81 8.14 -1.41 -16.75
N ASP A 82 9.08 -1.72 -15.85
CA ASP A 82 9.63 -3.07 -15.71
C ASP A 82 8.78 -3.99 -14.81
N MET A 83 7.77 -3.42 -14.13
CA MET A 83 6.76 -4.08 -13.32
C MET A 83 7.30 -5.00 -12.21
N LYS A 84 8.59 -4.93 -11.86
CA LYS A 84 9.20 -5.87 -10.88
C LYS A 84 8.59 -5.74 -9.50
N LEU A 85 8.25 -4.51 -9.12
CA LEU A 85 7.72 -4.17 -7.80
C LEU A 85 6.22 -3.87 -7.82
N VAL A 86 5.55 -4.05 -8.95
CA VAL A 86 4.10 -3.76 -9.11
C VAL A 86 3.27 -4.66 -8.20
N TRP A 87 3.56 -5.96 -8.20
CA TRP A 87 2.80 -6.97 -7.46
C TRP A 87 2.96 -6.87 -5.94
N PRO A 88 4.18 -6.80 -5.39
CA PRO A 88 4.33 -6.63 -3.95
C PRO A 88 3.77 -5.26 -3.48
N SER A 89 3.90 -4.20 -4.27
CA SER A 89 3.27 -2.90 -3.96
C SER A 89 1.74 -2.98 -3.96
N ALA A 90 1.14 -3.68 -4.94
CA ALA A 90 -0.30 -3.91 -4.98
C ALA A 90 -0.79 -4.72 -3.76
N LYS A 91 -0.06 -5.77 -3.36
CA LYS A 91 -0.38 -6.56 -2.16
C LYS A 91 -0.34 -5.71 -0.88
N LEU A 92 0.68 -4.86 -0.71
CA LEU A 92 0.76 -3.93 0.43
C LEU A 92 -0.42 -2.96 0.46
N LEU A 93 -0.76 -2.36 -0.69
CA LEU A 93 -1.91 -1.46 -0.82
C LEU A 93 -3.24 -2.16 -0.53
N GLN A 94 -3.42 -3.38 -1.02
CA GLN A 94 -4.60 -4.21 -0.75
C GLN A 94 -4.73 -4.55 0.74
N ALA A 95 -3.64 -4.94 1.40
CA ALA A 95 -3.64 -5.25 2.83
C ALA A 95 -4.00 -4.01 3.68
N ALA A 96 -3.43 -2.84 3.36
CA ALA A 96 -3.78 -1.58 4.03
C ALA A 96 -5.24 -1.17 3.76
N ALA A 97 -5.73 -1.32 2.52
CA ALA A 97 -7.11 -1.01 2.14
C ALA A 97 -8.12 -1.89 2.88
N ALA A 98 -7.83 -3.19 3.01
CA ALA A 98 -8.70 -4.16 3.68
C ALA A 98 -8.83 -3.94 5.21
N ALA A 99 -8.05 -3.03 5.78
CA ALA A 99 -8.04 -2.78 7.22
C ALA A 99 -9.27 -2.02 7.74
N SER A 100 -9.89 -1.16 6.91
CA SER A 100 -11.13 -0.44 7.25
C SER A 100 -11.77 0.19 6.01
N SER A 101 -13.05 0.55 6.10
CA SER A 101 -13.74 1.29 5.02
C SER A 101 -13.09 2.65 4.72
N ARG A 102 -12.54 3.30 5.75
CA ARG A 102 -11.80 4.57 5.63
C ARG A 102 -10.49 4.39 4.87
N ALA A 103 -9.71 3.36 5.21
CA ALA A 103 -8.48 3.02 4.51
C ALA A 103 -8.75 2.63 3.05
N CYS A 104 -9.75 1.77 2.84
CA CYS A 104 -10.16 1.34 1.50
C CYS A 104 -10.47 2.54 0.60
N ARG A 105 -11.37 3.44 1.03
CA ARG A 105 -11.74 4.64 0.26
C ARG A 105 -10.53 5.48 -0.12
N LYS A 106 -9.61 5.73 0.82
CA LYS A 106 -8.40 6.52 0.56
C LYS A 106 -7.48 5.84 -0.45
N VAL A 107 -7.22 4.54 -0.28
CA VAL A 107 -6.34 3.78 -1.18
C VAL A 107 -6.95 3.71 -2.58
N THR A 108 -8.22 3.32 -2.71
CA THR A 108 -8.87 3.18 -4.02
C THR A 108 -8.96 4.51 -4.76
N ALA A 109 -9.26 5.61 -4.07
CA ALA A 109 -9.32 6.94 -4.69
C ALA A 109 -7.98 7.39 -5.30
N ASN A 110 -6.85 6.94 -4.74
CA ASN A 110 -5.52 7.30 -5.23
C ASN A 110 -4.95 6.28 -6.24
N VAL A 111 -5.26 5.00 -6.07
CA VAL A 111 -4.66 3.92 -6.86
C VAL A 111 -5.45 3.63 -8.14
N LEU A 112 -6.78 3.67 -8.09
CA LEU A 112 -7.61 3.30 -9.24
C LEU A 112 -7.37 4.17 -10.49
N PRO A 113 -7.23 5.50 -10.39
CA PRO A 113 -6.90 6.33 -11.55
C PRO A 113 -5.55 5.94 -12.19
N LEU A 114 -4.55 5.62 -11.36
CA LEU A 114 -3.22 5.22 -11.84
C LEU A 114 -3.28 3.89 -12.59
N LEU A 115 -3.98 2.90 -12.03
CA LEU A 115 -4.14 1.59 -12.68
C LEU A 115 -4.88 1.70 -14.01
N LEU A 116 -5.90 2.56 -14.10
CA LEU A 116 -6.63 2.82 -15.34
C LEU A 116 -5.72 3.48 -16.40
N GLU A 117 -4.94 4.48 -16.00
CA GLU A 117 -3.97 5.13 -16.88
C GLU A 117 -2.95 4.13 -17.42
N GLN A 118 -2.37 3.31 -16.55
CA GLN A 118 -1.41 2.28 -16.96
C GLN A 118 -2.03 1.24 -17.87
N TYR A 119 -3.22 0.73 -17.52
CA TYR A 119 -3.93 -0.24 -18.37
C TYR A 119 -4.11 0.31 -19.79
N ASN A 120 -4.54 1.57 -19.90
CA ASN A 120 -4.72 2.22 -21.19
C ASN A 120 -3.39 2.40 -21.93
N GLN A 121 -2.31 2.81 -21.26
CA GLN A 121 -1.00 2.96 -21.89
C GLN A 121 -0.45 1.62 -22.43
N HIS A 122 -0.54 0.54 -21.64
CA HIS A 122 -0.04 -0.78 -22.06
C HIS A 122 -0.89 -1.39 -23.17
N ALA A 123 -2.22 -1.23 -23.14
CA ALA A 123 -3.10 -1.72 -24.21
C ALA A 123 -2.74 -1.09 -25.57
N GLN A 124 -2.44 0.21 -25.60
CA GLN A 124 -2.12 0.93 -26.84
C GLN A 124 -0.75 0.54 -27.44
N VAL A 125 0.24 0.18 -26.60
CA VAL A 125 1.53 -0.35 -27.07
C VAL A 125 1.32 -1.65 -27.84
N THR A 126 0.49 -2.56 -27.32
CA THR A 126 0.16 -3.82 -27.98
C THR A 126 -0.47 -3.59 -29.36
N TYR A 127 -1.44 -2.67 -29.48
CA TYR A 127 -2.06 -2.35 -30.78
C TYR A 127 -1.11 -1.71 -31.80
N SER A 128 -0.16 -0.89 -31.34
CA SER A 128 0.80 -0.22 -32.23
C SER A 128 1.84 -1.19 -32.79
N SER A 129 2.28 -2.19 -32.01
CA SER A 129 3.16 -3.26 -32.48
C SER A 129 2.52 -4.11 -33.59
N TYR A 130 1.21 -4.32 -33.57
CA TYR A 130 0.50 -5.04 -34.65
C TYR A 130 0.36 -4.23 -35.94
N LYS A 131 0.34 -2.89 -35.88
CA LYS A 131 0.29 -2.04 -37.09
C LYS A 131 1.65 -1.83 -37.76
N GLY A 132 2.76 -2.06 -37.05
CA GLY A 132 4.12 -1.85 -37.56
C GLY A 132 4.73 -3.01 -38.35
N SER A 133 4.07 -4.18 -38.44
CA SER A 133 4.62 -5.38 -39.09
C SER A 133 3.99 -5.72 -40.44
N GLY A 134 3.19 -4.81 -41.01
CA GLY A 134 2.46 -5.00 -42.27
C GLY A 134 2.79 -3.97 -43.35
N GLY A 135 3.99 -3.39 -43.35
CA GLY A 135 4.47 -2.45 -44.37
C GLY A 135 5.70 -2.98 -45.07
#